data_AF-A0A949SJ32-F1
#
_entry.id   AF-A0A949SJ32-F1
#
_cell.length_a   1.000
_cell.length_b   1.000
_cell.length_c   1.000
_cell.angle_alpha   90.00
_cell.angle_beta   90.00
_cell.angle_gamma   90.00
#
_symmetry.space_group_name_H-M   'P 1'
#
loop_
_entity.id
_entity.type
_entity.pdbx_description
1 polymer ?
#
loop_
_entity_poly.entity_id
_entity_poly.type
_entity_poly.pdbx_seq_one_letter_code
_entity_poly.pdbx_strand_id
1 'polypeptide(L)'
;MKTTIAPIFILLMTCMTSCFDTIESEQLVGPYFVLAIDLPENMCIVYNEKEDHSGGGHVVSPTVYEIEWNDNFIVAKQHPKDDIESIVLNDYREHAFDSLKKSGQMEHIHSISDSLSKVKFAVNKQAGLYEKLKGKTKRDITIFYLIDTRERSPYSTLFLSKHELDSALIELNVGRLDKRKYYDYLDKR
;
A
#
# COMPACT_ATOMS: atom_id res chain seq x y z
N MET A 1 31.69 -11.82 51.19
CA MET A 1 30.91 -12.51 50.14
C MET A 1 31.11 -11.75 48.85
N LYS A 2 31.79 -12.34 47.84
CA LYS A 2 32.01 -11.69 46.53
C LYS A 2 30.77 -11.94 45.67
N THR A 3 29.98 -10.92 45.42
CA THR A 3 28.77 -10.97 44.60
C THR A 3 29.13 -11.16 43.13
N THR A 4 29.01 -12.40 42.64
CA THR A 4 29.05 -12.76 41.21
C THR A 4 27.77 -12.32 40.51
N ILE A 5 27.60 -11.01 40.30
CA ILE A 5 26.42 -10.42 39.61
C ILE A 5 26.72 -10.16 38.11
N ALA A 6 27.99 -10.16 37.71
CA ALA A 6 28.42 -9.75 36.37
C ALA A 6 27.90 -10.60 35.17
N PRO A 7 27.77 -11.95 35.23
CA PRO A 7 27.44 -12.71 34.03
C PRO A 7 25.96 -12.66 33.64
N ILE A 8 25.05 -12.42 34.60
CA ILE A 8 23.60 -12.32 34.33
C ILE A 8 23.28 -11.00 33.59
N PHE A 9 23.99 -9.93 33.90
CA PHE A 9 23.75 -8.61 33.30
C PHE A 9 24.15 -8.56 31.82
N ILE A 10 25.21 -9.29 31.43
CA ILE A 10 25.67 -9.39 30.04
C ILE A 10 24.69 -10.23 29.20
N LEU A 11 24.14 -11.31 29.77
CA LEU A 11 23.11 -12.13 29.11
C LEU A 11 21.79 -11.36 28.90
N LEU A 12 21.42 -10.49 29.84
CA LEU A 12 20.23 -9.65 29.72
C LEU A 12 20.38 -8.58 28.62
N MET A 13 21.58 -8.05 28.43
CA MET A 13 21.89 -7.06 27.40
C MET A 13 21.83 -7.63 25.97
N THR A 14 22.20 -8.91 25.77
CA THR A 14 22.11 -9.54 24.44
C THR A 14 20.66 -9.78 23.98
N CYS A 15 19.73 -9.96 24.92
CA CYS A 15 18.31 -10.18 24.62
C CYS A 15 17.55 -8.91 24.19
N MET A 16 18.17 -7.73 24.29
CA MET A 16 17.53 -6.44 23.91
C MET A 16 17.90 -5.95 22.50
N THR A 17 18.54 -6.78 21.67
CA THR A 17 18.96 -6.41 20.31
C THR A 17 17.98 -6.81 19.21
N SER A 18 16.82 -7.40 19.52
CA SER A 18 15.82 -7.77 18.51
C SER A 18 14.70 -6.71 18.41
N CYS A 19 14.98 -5.60 17.75
CA CYS A 19 13.94 -4.67 17.30
C CYS A 19 14.02 -4.58 15.78
N PHE A 20 13.06 -5.24 15.10
CA PHE A 20 12.63 -5.02 13.70
C PHE A 20 13.74 -4.72 12.70
N ASP A 21 14.24 -5.76 12.02
CA ASP A 21 15.18 -5.54 10.91
C ASP A 21 14.41 -5.12 9.66
N THR A 22 14.90 -4.09 8.99
CA THR A 22 14.31 -3.62 7.74
C THR A 22 14.99 -4.38 6.61
N ILE A 23 14.24 -5.28 5.97
CA ILE A 23 14.75 -6.12 4.87
C ILE A 23 14.91 -5.29 3.59
N GLU A 24 13.98 -4.38 3.36
CA GLU A 24 13.96 -3.52 2.19
C GLU A 24 13.54 -2.11 2.61
N SER A 25 14.30 -1.11 2.18
CA SER A 25 13.95 0.30 2.29
C SER A 25 14.62 1.05 1.15
N GLU A 26 13.87 1.34 0.11
CA GLU A 26 14.36 2.05 -1.07
C GLU A 26 13.40 3.19 -1.43
N GLN A 27 13.97 4.36 -1.68
CA GLN A 27 13.22 5.50 -2.18
C GLN A 27 12.87 5.29 -3.65
N LEU A 28 11.59 5.39 -4.00
CA LEU A 28 11.12 5.30 -5.38
C LEU A 28 11.25 6.67 -6.06
N VAL A 29 10.51 7.64 -5.52
CA VAL A 29 10.44 9.03 -6.02
C VAL A 29 9.85 9.92 -4.93
N GLY A 30 10.47 11.09 -4.70
CA GLY A 30 9.99 12.04 -3.70
C GLY A 30 9.77 11.38 -2.32
N PRO A 31 8.62 11.58 -1.67
CA PRO A 31 8.32 10.99 -0.35
C PRO A 31 7.86 9.52 -0.40
N TYR A 32 7.92 8.85 -1.55
CA TYR A 32 7.45 7.46 -1.70
C TYR A 32 8.60 6.47 -1.62
N PHE A 33 8.40 5.43 -0.80
CA PHE A 33 9.37 4.38 -0.56
C PHE A 33 8.73 3.02 -0.74
N VAL A 34 9.52 2.05 -1.20
CA VAL A 34 9.21 0.64 -1.01
C VAL A 34 9.85 0.17 0.29
N LEU A 35 9.08 -0.56 1.11
CA LEU A 35 9.49 -0.96 2.45
C LEU A 35 9.04 -2.39 2.74
N ALA A 36 9.92 -3.19 3.35
CA ALA A 36 9.57 -4.48 3.96
C ALA A 36 10.23 -4.59 5.34
N ILE A 37 9.40 -4.68 6.38
CA ILE A 37 9.83 -4.86 7.78
C ILE A 37 9.64 -6.33 8.16
N ASP A 38 10.62 -6.92 8.84
CA ASP A 38 10.65 -8.30 9.36
C ASP A 38 10.62 -9.44 8.34
N LEU A 39 9.75 -9.34 7.34
CA LEU A 39 9.47 -10.42 6.39
C LEU A 39 9.33 -9.86 4.97
N PRO A 40 9.80 -10.58 3.95
CA PRO A 40 9.65 -10.15 2.56
C PRO A 40 8.18 -9.98 2.13
N GLU A 41 7.25 -10.73 2.71
CA GLU A 41 5.80 -10.59 2.45
C GLU A 41 5.23 -9.26 2.93
N ASN A 42 5.95 -8.54 3.80
CA ASN A 42 5.57 -7.19 4.24
C ASN A 42 5.93 -6.10 3.23
N MET A 43 6.42 -6.46 2.03
CA MET A 43 6.69 -5.53 0.94
C MET A 43 5.47 -4.66 0.62
N CYS A 44 5.62 -3.36 0.82
CA CYS A 44 4.56 -2.37 0.70
C CYS A 44 5.12 -1.06 0.13
N ILE A 45 4.22 -0.14 -0.26
CA ILE A 45 4.60 1.24 -0.61
C ILE A 45 4.13 2.14 0.51
N VAL A 46 5.03 3.00 0.98
CA VAL A 46 4.75 3.96 2.05
C VAL A 46 4.98 5.38 1.59
N TYR A 47 4.23 6.30 2.18
CA TYR A 47 4.36 7.73 2.01
C TYR A 47 4.95 8.34 3.27
N ASN A 48 6.05 9.08 3.12
CA ASN A 48 6.69 9.75 4.24
C ASN A 48 7.31 11.09 3.82
N GLU A 49 6.68 12.18 4.27
CA GLU A 49 7.21 13.53 4.03
C GLU A 49 8.31 13.94 4.99
N LYS A 50 8.46 13.25 6.11
CA LYS A 50 9.44 13.65 7.12
C LYS A 50 10.82 13.15 6.72
N GLU A 51 11.80 14.03 6.92
CA GLU A 51 13.22 13.72 6.71
C GLU A 51 13.73 12.63 7.66
N ASP A 52 13.13 12.51 8.86
CA ASP A 52 13.48 11.48 9.85
C ASP A 52 12.83 10.12 9.56
N HIS A 53 12.04 10.05 8.49
CA HIS A 53 11.27 8.88 8.08
C HIS A 53 10.35 8.32 9.20
N SER A 54 9.91 9.14 10.16
CA SER A 54 9.02 8.70 11.23
C SER A 54 7.52 8.89 10.90
N GLY A 55 6.71 7.86 11.18
CA GLY A 55 5.24 7.95 11.10
C GLY A 55 4.67 8.04 9.68
N GLY A 56 5.36 7.46 8.69
CA GLY A 56 4.81 7.28 7.35
C GLY A 56 3.58 6.37 7.34
N GLY A 57 2.71 6.58 6.35
CA GLY A 57 1.49 5.77 6.13
C GLY A 57 1.64 4.81 4.96
N HIS A 58 0.92 3.68 4.99
CA HIS A 58 0.83 2.80 3.83
C HIS A 58 0.04 3.50 2.72
N VAL A 59 0.60 3.50 1.51
CA VAL A 59 -0.08 3.88 0.26
C VAL A 59 -0.61 2.65 -0.44
N VAL A 60 0.17 1.58 -0.42
CA VAL A 60 -0.20 0.24 -0.86
C VAL A 60 0.20 -0.72 0.23
N SER A 61 -0.76 -1.49 0.73
CA SER A 61 -0.56 -2.50 1.78
C SER A 61 0.48 -3.56 1.39
N PRO A 62 0.99 -4.35 2.35
CA PRO A 62 1.88 -5.50 2.13
C PRO A 62 1.51 -6.43 0.96
N THR A 63 2.44 -7.30 0.57
CA THR A 63 2.36 -8.24 -0.57
C THR A 63 2.41 -7.61 -1.97
N VAL A 64 3.05 -6.44 -2.09
CA VAL A 64 3.48 -5.85 -3.36
C VAL A 64 4.61 -6.67 -3.95
N TYR A 65 4.48 -7.11 -5.20
CA TYR A 65 5.48 -7.96 -5.86
C TYR A 65 6.07 -7.32 -7.12
N GLU A 66 5.46 -6.24 -7.62
CA GLU A 66 5.99 -5.50 -8.76
C GLU A 66 5.70 -4.01 -8.62
N ILE A 67 6.69 -3.18 -8.94
CA ILE A 67 6.60 -1.74 -8.92
C ILE A 67 7.26 -1.21 -10.19
N GLU A 68 6.55 -0.32 -10.89
CA GLU A 68 7.04 0.42 -12.05
C GLU A 68 6.83 1.90 -11.79
N TRP A 69 7.82 2.75 -12.05
CA TRP A 69 7.67 4.17 -11.75
C TRP A 69 8.49 5.08 -12.68
N ASN A 70 8.10 6.35 -12.68
CA ASN A 70 8.88 7.47 -13.20
C ASN A 70 8.80 8.63 -12.18
N ASP A 71 9.13 9.85 -12.60
CA ASP A 71 9.14 11.00 -11.69
C ASP A 71 7.74 11.46 -11.26
N ASN A 72 6.68 11.10 -11.99
CA ASN A 72 5.32 11.58 -11.79
C ASN A 72 4.32 10.51 -11.34
N PHE A 73 4.64 9.23 -11.56
CA PHE A 73 3.71 8.14 -11.31
C PHE A 73 4.42 6.89 -10.79
N ILE A 74 3.69 6.15 -9.95
CA ILE A 74 4.05 4.80 -9.53
C ILE A 74 2.87 3.88 -9.85
N VAL A 75 3.18 2.75 -10.47
CA VAL A 75 2.27 1.62 -10.66
C VAL A 75 2.76 0.48 -9.80
N ALA A 76 1.84 -0.16 -9.06
CA ALA A 76 2.17 -1.31 -8.23
C ALA A 76 1.22 -2.47 -8.49
N LYS A 77 1.74 -3.69 -8.36
CA LYS A 77 0.96 -4.94 -8.38
C LYS A 77 1.08 -5.65 -7.05
N GLN A 78 -0.07 -6.13 -6.57
CA GLN A 78 -0.19 -6.73 -5.26
C GLN A 78 -1.06 -7.99 -5.34
N HIS A 79 -0.69 -9.02 -4.59
CA HIS A 79 -1.66 -10.07 -4.24
C HIS A 79 -2.49 -9.63 -3.05
N PRO A 80 -3.81 -9.91 -3.00
CA PRO A 80 -4.63 -9.57 -1.85
C PRO A 80 -4.20 -10.35 -0.60
N LYS A 81 -3.81 -9.63 0.44
CA LYS A 81 -3.60 -10.19 1.79
C LYS A 81 -4.95 -10.48 2.46
N ASP A 82 -5.84 -9.49 2.41
CA ASP A 82 -7.17 -9.56 3.01
C ASP A 82 -8.24 -9.99 2.02
N ASP A 83 -9.49 -9.99 2.46
CA ASP A 83 -10.62 -10.19 1.56
C ASP A 83 -10.77 -9.00 0.58
N ILE A 84 -11.05 -9.30 -0.70
CA ILE A 84 -11.10 -8.30 -1.75
C ILE A 84 -12.18 -7.24 -1.50
N GLU A 85 -13.34 -7.65 -0.95
CA GLU A 85 -14.40 -6.69 -0.65
C GLU A 85 -13.93 -5.67 0.38
N SER A 86 -13.19 -6.14 1.39
CA SER A 86 -12.62 -5.29 2.43
C SER A 86 -11.58 -4.32 1.88
N ILE A 87 -10.72 -4.79 0.97
CA ILE A 87 -9.71 -3.95 0.32
C ILE A 87 -10.38 -2.84 -0.50
N VAL A 88 -11.36 -3.18 -1.35
CA VAL A 88 -12.06 -2.20 -2.19
C VAL A 88 -12.85 -1.19 -1.35
N LEU A 89 -13.51 -1.66 -0.28
CA LEU A 89 -14.24 -0.75 0.62
C LEU A 89 -13.29 0.24 1.31
N ASN A 90 -12.10 -0.22 1.71
CA ASN A 90 -11.08 0.64 2.31
C ASN A 90 -10.54 1.67 1.32
N ASP A 91 -10.24 1.26 0.09
CA ASP A 91 -9.82 2.16 -0.99
C ASP A 91 -10.87 3.27 -1.23
N TYR A 92 -12.16 2.90 -1.34
CA TYR A 92 -13.23 3.88 -1.50
C TYR A 92 -13.35 4.84 -0.33
N ARG A 93 -13.12 4.36 0.89
CA ARG A 93 -13.16 5.18 2.10
C ARG A 93 -12.01 6.17 2.12
N GLU A 94 -10.80 5.74 1.79
CA GLU A 94 -9.61 6.59 1.69
C GLU A 94 -9.78 7.67 0.63
N HIS A 95 -10.23 7.31 -0.57
CA HIS A 95 -10.54 8.27 -1.64
C HIS A 95 -11.63 9.29 -1.24
N ALA A 96 -12.70 8.82 -0.59
CA ALA A 96 -13.75 9.72 -0.10
C ALA A 96 -13.19 10.66 0.97
N PHE A 97 -12.38 10.14 1.91
CA PHE A 97 -11.75 10.95 2.94
C PHE A 97 -10.84 12.01 2.34
N ASP A 98 -9.97 11.66 1.40
CA ASP A 98 -9.07 12.60 0.73
C ASP A 98 -9.82 13.72 0.01
N SER A 99 -10.85 13.34 -0.74
CA SER A 99 -11.70 14.28 -1.49
C SER A 99 -12.39 15.28 -0.55
N LEU A 100 -12.96 14.78 0.55
CA LEU A 100 -13.61 15.61 1.56
C LEU A 100 -12.60 16.56 2.23
N LYS A 101 -11.41 16.03 2.57
CA LYS A 101 -10.33 16.82 3.17
C LYS A 101 -9.88 17.95 2.23
N LYS A 102 -9.65 17.65 0.95
CA LYS A 102 -9.28 18.63 -0.09
C LYS A 102 -10.37 19.69 -0.31
N SER A 103 -11.65 19.33 -0.13
CA SER A 103 -12.78 20.27 -0.20
C SER A 103 -12.96 21.17 1.04
N GLY A 104 -12.16 20.97 2.09
CA GLY A 104 -12.25 21.72 3.34
C GLY A 104 -13.32 21.23 4.32
N GLN A 105 -13.97 20.09 4.04
CA GLN A 105 -14.94 19.49 4.96
C GLN A 105 -14.22 18.74 6.09
N MET A 106 -14.19 19.33 7.28
CA MET A 106 -13.52 18.73 8.45
C MET A 106 -14.50 18.05 9.43
N GLU A 107 -15.75 18.50 9.48
CA GLU A 107 -16.73 18.00 10.44
C GLU A 107 -17.29 16.65 10.01
N HIS A 108 -17.30 15.68 10.93
CA HIS A 108 -17.78 14.31 10.69
C HIS A 108 -17.16 13.59 9.47
N ILE A 109 -15.99 14.03 8.99
CA ILE A 109 -15.36 13.56 7.76
C ILE A 109 -15.25 12.02 7.69
N HIS A 110 -14.89 11.37 8.80
CA HIS A 110 -14.79 9.91 8.86
C HIS A 110 -16.14 9.20 8.67
N SER A 111 -17.20 9.73 9.27
CA SER A 111 -18.56 9.17 9.15
C SER A 111 -19.12 9.36 7.73
N ILE A 112 -18.88 10.53 7.13
CA ILE A 112 -19.29 10.84 5.76
C ILE A 112 -18.51 9.95 4.78
N SER A 113 -17.19 9.87 4.91
CA SER A 113 -16.33 9.00 4.10
C SER A 113 -16.77 7.53 4.16
N ASP A 114 -17.07 7.01 5.35
CA ASP A 114 -17.58 5.65 5.54
C ASP A 114 -18.96 5.43 4.89
N SER A 115 -19.85 6.41 4.99
CA SER A 115 -21.17 6.33 4.36
C SER A 115 -21.06 6.34 2.84
N LEU A 116 -20.24 7.23 2.28
CA LEU A 116 -20.00 7.33 0.84
C LEU A 116 -19.33 6.07 0.28
N SER A 117 -18.35 5.51 1.00
CA SER A 117 -17.67 4.29 0.58
C SER A 117 -18.61 3.10 0.52
N LYS A 118 -19.49 2.94 1.53
CA LYS A 118 -20.53 1.88 1.56
C LYS A 118 -21.51 2.01 0.40
N VAL A 119 -21.96 3.23 0.09
CA VAL A 119 -22.87 3.48 -1.04
C VAL A 119 -22.18 3.13 -2.37
N LYS A 120 -20.96 3.64 -2.60
CA LYS A 120 -20.18 3.34 -3.82
C LYS A 120 -19.88 1.85 -3.94
N PHE A 121 -19.57 1.18 -2.83
CA PHE A 121 -19.35 -0.25 -2.79
C PHE A 121 -20.60 -1.04 -3.18
N ALA A 122 -21.76 -0.72 -2.59
CA ALA A 122 -23.02 -1.39 -2.90
C ALA A 122 -23.42 -1.23 -4.39
N VAL A 123 -23.28 -0.02 -4.94
CA VAL A 123 -23.56 0.26 -6.36
C VAL A 123 -22.65 -0.58 -7.27
N ASN A 124 -21.35 -0.61 -7.01
CA ASN A 124 -20.42 -1.39 -7.84
C ASN A 124 -20.59 -2.90 -7.69
N LYS A 125 -20.94 -3.38 -6.48
CA LYS A 125 -21.28 -4.78 -6.25
C LYS A 125 -22.50 -5.19 -7.08
N GLN A 126 -23.55 -4.35 -7.11
CA GLN A 126 -24.73 -4.57 -7.96
C GLN A 126 -24.40 -4.51 -9.46
N ALA A 127 -23.45 -3.67 -9.86
CA ALA A 127 -22.96 -3.60 -11.24
C ALA A 127 -22.08 -4.79 -11.67
N GLY A 128 -21.84 -5.76 -10.79
CA GLY A 128 -21.10 -6.98 -11.10
C GLY A 128 -19.58 -6.82 -11.03
N LEU A 129 -19.05 -5.83 -10.29
CA LEU A 129 -17.61 -5.61 -10.10
C LEU A 129 -16.87 -6.92 -9.73
N TYR A 130 -17.48 -7.74 -8.88
CA TYR A 130 -16.90 -8.98 -8.37
C TYR A 130 -17.18 -10.22 -9.23
N GLU A 131 -18.04 -10.14 -10.26
CA GLU A 131 -18.30 -11.29 -11.14
C GLU A 131 -17.02 -11.72 -11.86
N LYS A 132 -16.12 -10.77 -12.18
CA LYS A 132 -14.81 -11.03 -12.79
C LYS A 132 -13.86 -11.82 -11.86
N LEU A 133 -14.13 -11.85 -10.56
CA LEU A 133 -13.32 -12.50 -9.54
C LEU A 133 -13.94 -13.81 -9.04
N LYS A 134 -15.13 -14.16 -9.51
CA LYS A 134 -15.85 -15.36 -9.10
C LYS A 134 -15.06 -16.62 -9.44
N GLY A 135 -14.86 -17.49 -8.45
CA GLY A 135 -14.11 -18.73 -8.61
C GLY A 135 -12.59 -18.56 -8.61
N LYS A 136 -12.07 -17.34 -8.50
CA LYS A 136 -10.63 -17.09 -8.31
C LYS A 136 -10.28 -17.24 -6.83
N THR A 137 -9.11 -17.82 -6.56
CA THR A 137 -8.52 -17.75 -5.22
C THR A 137 -7.79 -16.42 -5.04
N LYS A 138 -7.46 -16.04 -3.80
CA LYS A 138 -6.64 -14.84 -3.53
C LYS A 138 -5.33 -14.83 -4.32
N ARG A 139 -4.75 -16.00 -4.60
CA ARG A 139 -3.49 -16.14 -5.35
C ARG A 139 -3.65 -15.81 -6.83
N ASP A 140 -4.83 -16.04 -7.39
CA ASP A 140 -5.13 -15.81 -8.81
C ASP A 140 -5.56 -14.35 -9.09
N ILE A 141 -5.55 -13.51 -8.05
CA ILE A 141 -5.98 -12.12 -8.12
C ILE A 141 -4.75 -11.23 -7.99
N THR A 142 -4.60 -10.36 -8.97
CA THR A 142 -3.69 -9.22 -8.92
C THR A 142 -4.52 -7.96 -8.79
N ILE A 143 -4.22 -7.18 -7.77
CA ILE A 143 -4.71 -5.82 -7.63
C ILE A 143 -3.65 -4.88 -8.19
N PHE A 144 -4.10 -3.88 -8.94
CA PHE A 144 -3.26 -2.86 -9.53
C PHE A 144 -3.50 -1.54 -8.83
N TYR A 145 -2.44 -0.78 -8.59
CA TYR A 145 -2.51 0.55 -8.01
C TYR A 145 -1.82 1.55 -8.92
N LEU A 146 -2.40 2.74 -9.05
CA LEU A 146 -1.76 3.91 -9.64
C LEU A 146 -1.65 5.01 -8.58
N ILE A 147 -0.48 5.61 -8.47
CA ILE A 147 -0.20 6.73 -7.56
C ILE A 147 0.30 7.89 -8.42
N ASP A 148 -0.37 9.03 -8.34
CA ASP A 148 0.11 10.29 -8.92
C ASP A 148 0.99 11.02 -7.90
N THR A 149 2.30 10.98 -8.10
CA THR A 149 3.27 11.47 -7.12
C THR A 149 3.27 13.00 -7.05
N ARG A 150 2.72 13.67 -8.07
CA ARG A 150 2.60 15.13 -8.15
C ARG A 150 1.60 15.66 -7.12
N GLU A 151 0.62 14.84 -6.74
CA GLU A 151 -0.35 15.20 -5.70
C GLU A 151 0.25 15.19 -4.30
N ARG A 152 1.41 14.56 -4.10
CA ARG A 152 2.04 14.39 -2.77
C ARG A 152 1.04 13.88 -1.73
N SER A 153 0.41 12.76 -2.08
CA SER A 153 -0.74 12.20 -1.38
C SER A 153 -0.43 10.78 -0.90
N PRO A 154 -0.84 10.39 0.32
CA PRO A 154 -0.70 9.02 0.80
C PRO A 154 -1.72 8.05 0.20
N TYR A 155 -2.51 8.49 -0.78
CA TYR A 155 -3.59 7.69 -1.37
C TYR A 155 -3.20 7.17 -2.76
N SER A 156 -3.67 5.98 -3.09
CA SER A 156 -3.54 5.36 -4.41
C SER A 156 -4.92 5.13 -5.02
N THR A 157 -4.98 4.91 -6.34
CA THR A 157 -6.19 4.45 -7.03
C THR A 157 -6.07 2.98 -7.36
N LEU A 158 -7.02 2.19 -6.86
CA LEU A 158 -7.10 0.76 -7.06
C LEU A 158 -7.85 0.37 -8.36
N PHE A 159 -7.33 -0.64 -9.05
CA PHE A 159 -7.96 -1.29 -10.18
C PHE A 159 -7.95 -2.82 -10.01
N LEU A 160 -9.04 -3.49 -10.42
CA LEU A 160 -9.20 -4.94 -10.31
C LEU A 160 -8.82 -5.69 -11.59
N SER A 161 -8.46 -4.97 -12.65
CA SER A 161 -7.99 -5.56 -13.89
C SER A 161 -6.94 -4.69 -14.57
N LYS A 162 -6.04 -5.35 -15.31
CA LYS A 162 -5.02 -4.68 -16.10
C LYS A 162 -5.63 -3.72 -17.13
N HIS A 163 -6.76 -4.07 -17.72
CA HIS A 163 -7.45 -3.23 -18.70
C HIS A 163 -7.91 -1.89 -18.10
N GLU A 164 -8.47 -1.91 -16.89
CA GLU A 164 -8.89 -0.68 -16.19
C GLU A 164 -7.68 0.21 -15.89
N LEU A 165 -6.57 -0.38 -15.40
CA LEU A 165 -5.31 0.33 -15.21
C LEU A 165 -4.82 0.94 -16.54
N ASP A 166 -4.68 0.13 -17.59
CA ASP A 166 -4.16 0.55 -18.90
C ASP A 166 -4.96 1.74 -19.46
N SER A 167 -6.29 1.72 -19.27
CA SER A 167 -7.17 2.82 -19.69
C SER A 167 -6.86 4.11 -18.93
N ALA A 168 -6.68 4.02 -17.61
CA ALA A 168 -6.32 5.16 -16.77
C ALA A 168 -4.92 5.71 -17.09
N LEU A 169 -3.95 4.84 -17.40
CA LEU A 169 -2.60 5.26 -17.79
C LEU A 169 -2.61 6.12 -19.07
N ILE A 170 -3.47 5.76 -20.03
CA ILE A 170 -3.66 6.51 -21.28
C ILE A 170 -4.34 7.84 -20.99
N GLU A 171 -5.44 7.83 -20.23
CA GLU A 171 -6.22 9.03 -19.90
C GLU A 171 -5.38 10.08 -19.17
N LEU A 172 -4.54 9.64 -18.23
CA LEU A 172 -3.67 10.51 -17.43
C LEU A 172 -2.36 10.86 -18.14
N ASN A 173 -2.13 10.35 -19.34
CA ASN A 173 -0.90 10.53 -20.12
C ASN A 173 0.37 10.24 -19.28
N VAL A 174 0.39 9.07 -18.62
CA VAL A 174 1.45 8.69 -17.67
C VAL A 174 2.85 8.65 -18.30
N GLY A 175 2.91 8.44 -19.61
CA GLY A 175 4.16 8.28 -20.35
C GLY A 175 4.84 6.95 -20.02
N ARG A 176 6.16 6.89 -20.22
CA ARG A 176 6.94 5.68 -19.95
C ARG A 176 7.31 5.60 -18.47
N LEU A 177 7.09 4.43 -17.87
CA LEU A 177 7.67 4.04 -16.59
C LEU A 177 9.05 3.45 -16.89
N ASP A 178 10.11 4.15 -16.51
CA ASP A 178 11.49 3.84 -16.90
C ASP A 178 12.26 3.06 -15.82
N LYS A 179 11.73 2.99 -14.61
CA LYS A 179 12.24 2.20 -13.49
C LYS A 179 11.27 1.08 -13.16
N ARG A 180 11.80 -0.09 -12.81
CA ARG A 180 11.01 -1.28 -12.47
C ARG A 180 11.73 -2.13 -11.45
N LYS A 181 10.98 -2.65 -10.49
CA LYS A 181 11.44 -3.65 -9.52
C LYS A 181 10.43 -4.78 -9.44
N TYR A 182 10.94 -6.01 -9.47
CA TYR A 182 10.13 -7.22 -9.48
C TYR A 182 10.67 -8.20 -8.45
N TYR A 183 9.77 -8.70 -7.61
CA TYR A 183 10.07 -9.59 -6.49
C TYR A 183 9.55 -10.99 -6.79
N ASP A 184 10.32 -11.75 -7.59
CA ASP A 184 10.02 -13.12 -8.02
C ASP A 184 9.43 -14.03 -6.93
N TYR A 185 9.98 -13.95 -5.72
CA TYR A 185 9.60 -14.81 -4.59
C TYR A 185 8.22 -14.46 -4.01
N LEU A 186 7.72 -13.26 -4.27
CA LEU A 186 6.38 -12.81 -3.87
C LEU A 186 5.30 -13.13 -4.91
N ASP A 187 5.68 -13.34 -6.17
CA ASP A 187 4.75 -13.69 -7.26
C ASP A 187 4.51 -15.21 -7.34
N LYS A 188 5.49 -16.04 -6.97
CA LYS A 188 5.44 -17.51 -7.09
C LYS A 188 4.62 -18.25 -6.01
N ARG A 189 3.63 -17.61 -5.38
CA ARG A 189 2.93 -18.12 -4.17
C ARG A 189 1.69 -18.98 -4.45
#